data_AF-R7UWU0-F1
#
_entry.id   AF-R7UWU0-F1
#
_cell.length_a   1.000
_cell.length_b   1.000
_cell.length_c   1.000
_cell.angle_alpha   90.00
_cell.angle_beta   90.00
_cell.angle_gamma   90.00
#
_symmetry.space_group_name_H-M   'P 1'
#
loop_
_entity.id
_entity.type
_entity.pdbx_description
1 polymer ?
#
loop_
_entity_poly.entity_id
_entity_poly.type
_entity_poly.pdbx_seq_one_letter_code
_entity_poly.pdbx_strand_id
1 'polypeptide(L)'
;MKSVKKPDDSGSFADWFHGIITRIQSEELLMQTSVGHFLIRVGESRFGYTLSFRVVDRCRHYMIDLLPNGKFHVVGETKAHRNLHQLVKYYQKVSQEMRS
;
A
#
# COMPACT_ATOMS: atom_id res chain seq x y z
N MET A 1 3.01 4.97 25.60
CA MET A 1 4.20 4.43 24.92
C MET A 1 3.74 3.78 23.62
N LYS A 2 4.12 4.31 22.44
CA LYS A 2 3.80 3.68 21.14
C LYS A 2 5.00 2.84 20.73
N SER A 3 4.83 1.52 20.63
CA SER A 3 5.89 0.62 20.16
C SER A 3 6.23 0.96 18.72
N VAL A 4 7.42 1.55 18.53
CA VAL A 4 8.04 1.68 17.21
C VAL A 4 8.39 0.27 16.76
N LYS A 5 7.88 -0.15 15.60
CA LYS A 5 8.24 -1.44 15.01
C LYS A 5 9.75 -1.44 14.76
N LYS A 6 10.43 -2.48 15.24
CA LYS A 6 11.81 -2.75 14.85
C LYS A 6 11.82 -3.16 13.37
N PRO A 7 12.81 -2.72 12.58
CA PRO A 7 13.03 -3.29 11.26
C PRO A 7 13.31 -4.79 11.39
N ASP A 8 13.11 -5.52 10.30
CA ASP A 8 13.55 -6.92 10.22
C ASP A 8 15.07 -7.04 10.40
N ASP A 9 15.59 -8.26 10.39
CA ASP A 9 17.03 -8.54 10.58
C ASP A 9 17.94 -7.85 9.52
N SER A 10 17.37 -7.24 8.48
CA SER A 10 18.09 -6.45 7.45
C SER A 10 18.07 -4.94 7.68
N GLY A 11 17.37 -4.45 8.72
CA GLY A 11 17.20 -3.00 8.91
C GLY A 11 16.13 -2.38 7.98
N SER A 12 15.46 -3.20 7.16
CA SER A 12 14.47 -2.76 6.18
C SER A 12 13.08 -2.65 6.78
N PHE A 13 12.29 -1.71 6.25
CA PHE A 13 10.84 -1.74 6.43
C PHE A 13 10.25 -2.93 5.67
N ALA A 14 9.01 -3.29 5.96
CA ALA A 14 8.35 -4.37 5.22
C ALA A 14 8.39 -4.10 3.71
N ASP A 15 8.71 -5.12 2.90
CA ASP A 15 8.97 -4.99 1.45
C ASP A 15 7.89 -4.28 0.64
N TRP A 16 6.66 -4.23 1.16
CA TRP A 16 5.52 -3.54 0.55
C TRP A 16 5.41 -2.06 0.96
N PHE A 17 6.27 -1.53 1.83
CA PHE A 17 6.24 -0.15 2.30
C PHE A 17 7.48 0.63 1.87
N HIS A 18 7.28 1.62 0.99
CA HIS A 18 8.38 2.36 0.36
C HIS A 18 8.55 3.78 0.91
N GLY A 19 7.88 4.12 2.02
CA GLY A 19 8.01 5.46 2.61
C GLY A 19 7.47 6.57 1.71
N ILE A 20 8.16 7.72 1.72
CA ILE A 20 7.79 8.90 0.93
C ILE A 20 8.41 8.76 -0.46
N ILE A 21 7.60 8.38 -1.44
CA ILE A 21 7.98 8.36 -2.85
C ILE A 21 6.87 8.99 -3.69
N THR A 22 7.27 9.59 -4.80
CA THR A 22 6.34 10.22 -5.74
C THR A 22 5.46 9.16 -6.41
N ARG A 23 4.37 9.63 -7.04
CA ARG A 23 3.56 8.75 -7.89
C ARG A 23 4.41 8.13 -9.01
N ILE A 24 5.22 8.94 -9.70
CA ILE A 24 6.05 8.52 -10.83
C ILE A 24 7.07 7.46 -10.38
N GLN A 25 7.78 7.68 -9.27
CA GLN A 25 8.72 6.70 -8.70
C GLN A 25 8.02 5.37 -8.39
N SER A 26 6.79 5.42 -7.86
CA SER A 26 6.04 4.18 -7.61
C SER A 26 5.63 3.44 -8.89
N GLU A 27 5.35 4.18 -9.97
CA GLU A 27 5.03 3.59 -11.27
C GLU A 27 6.27 2.95 -11.90
N GLU A 28 7.43 3.62 -11.85
CA GLU A 28 8.72 3.10 -12.33
C GLU A 28 9.13 1.81 -11.64
N LEU A 29 8.99 1.74 -10.31
CA LEU A 29 9.25 0.54 -9.53
C LEU A 29 8.29 -0.60 -9.93
N LEU A 30 7.00 -0.31 -10.05
CA LEU A 30 5.98 -1.32 -10.37
C LEU A 30 6.04 -1.81 -11.83
N MET A 31 6.45 -0.97 -12.77
CA MET A 31 6.62 -1.35 -14.18
C MET A 31 7.72 -2.40 -14.40
N GLN A 32 8.68 -2.48 -13.47
CA GLN A 32 9.74 -3.50 -13.48
C GLN A 32 9.30 -4.83 -12.83
N THR A 33 8.05 -4.94 -12.38
CA THR A 33 7.51 -6.11 -11.68
C THR A 33 6.37 -6.76 -12.46
N SER A 34 6.02 -8.00 -12.10
CA SER A 34 4.90 -8.70 -12.70
C SER A 34 3.55 -8.08 -12.32
N VAL A 35 2.55 -8.24 -13.19
CA VAL A 35 1.15 -7.84 -12.90
C VAL A 35 0.70 -8.37 -11.55
N GLY A 36 0.01 -7.52 -10.80
CA GLY A 36 -0.53 -7.78 -9.48
C GLY A 36 0.43 -7.54 -8.31
N HIS A 37 1.63 -6.99 -8.56
CA HIS A 37 2.44 -6.40 -7.48
C HIS A 37 1.85 -5.07 -7.02
N PHE A 38 2.06 -4.74 -5.75
CA PHE A 38 1.69 -3.46 -5.17
C PHE A 38 2.75 -2.98 -4.19
N LEU A 39 2.66 -1.69 -3.87
CA LEU A 39 3.36 -1.08 -2.75
C LEU A 39 2.47 -0.04 -2.07
N ILE A 40 2.80 0.27 -0.82
CA ILE A 40 2.24 1.39 -0.06
C ILE A 40 3.31 2.48 0.04
N ARG A 41 2.88 3.69 -0.29
CA ARG A 41 3.68 4.92 -0.17
C ARG A 41 2.94 5.98 0.63
N VAL A 42 3.68 6.94 1.16
CA VAL A 42 3.15 8.20 1.68
C VAL A 42 3.15 9.19 0.52
N GLY A 43 1.97 9.73 0.18
CA GLY A 43 1.85 10.70 -0.91
C GLY A 43 2.34 12.08 -0.48
N GLU A 44 3.02 12.80 -1.37
CA GLU A 44 3.52 14.16 -1.08
C GLU A 44 2.41 15.20 -1.06
N SER A 45 1.35 15.00 -1.84
CA SER A 45 0.29 15.99 -2.04
C SER A 45 -0.78 16.02 -0.96
N ARG A 46 -0.82 15.04 -0.06
CA ARG A 46 -1.82 14.95 1.02
C ARG A 46 -1.39 14.01 2.14
N PHE A 47 -1.84 14.30 3.36
CA PHE A 47 -1.64 13.41 4.51
C PHE A 47 -2.37 12.07 4.31
N GLY A 48 -1.63 10.98 4.40
CA GLY A 48 -2.17 9.62 4.32
C GLY A 48 -1.28 8.67 3.54
N TYR A 49 -1.79 7.46 3.34
CA TYR A 49 -1.11 6.43 2.57
C TYR A 49 -1.76 6.28 1.19
N THR A 50 -1.04 5.70 0.25
CA THR A 50 -1.53 5.33 -1.08
C THR A 50 -1.05 3.93 -1.41
N LEU A 51 -1.98 3.08 -1.82
CA LEU A 51 -1.70 1.78 -2.41
C LEU A 51 -1.52 1.95 -3.93
N SER A 52 -0.31 1.78 -4.43
CA SER A 52 -0.02 1.70 -5.86
C SER A 52 -0.02 0.24 -6.30
N PHE A 53 -0.72 -0.11 -7.38
CA PHE A 53 -0.92 -1.48 -7.84
C PHE A 53 -0.64 -1.60 -9.35
N ARG A 54 0.17 -2.59 -9.73
CA ARG A 54 0.47 -2.93 -11.13
C ARG A 54 -0.68 -3.73 -11.73
N VAL A 55 -1.34 -3.17 -12.74
CA VAL A 55 -2.24 -3.91 -13.65
C VAL A 55 -1.54 -4.10 -15.01
N VAL A 56 -2.21 -4.74 -15.97
CA VAL A 56 -1.60 -5.15 -17.26
C VAL A 56 -0.99 -3.97 -18.02
N ASP A 57 -1.75 -2.88 -18.18
CA ASP A 57 -1.43 -1.74 -19.02
C ASP A 57 -0.85 -0.55 -18.24
N ARG A 58 -1.14 -0.45 -16.94
CA ARG A 58 -0.86 0.75 -16.14
C ARG A 58 -0.68 0.45 -14.65
N CYS A 59 -0.49 1.53 -13.89
CA CYS A 59 -0.59 1.50 -12.44
C CYS A 59 -1.91 2.13 -11.99
N ARG A 60 -2.54 1.53 -10.97
CA ARG A 60 -3.69 2.10 -10.27
C ARG A 60 -3.24 2.58 -8.91
N HIS A 61 -3.83 3.70 -8.44
CA HIS A 61 -3.47 4.30 -7.16
C HIS A 61 -4.72 4.49 -6.33
N TYR A 62 -4.72 3.92 -5.14
CA TYR A 62 -5.83 3.94 -4.22
C TYR A 62 -5.44 4.64 -2.93
N MET A 63 -6.23 5.63 -2.59
CA MET A 63 -6.08 6.44 -1.39
C MET A 63 -6.42 5.60 -0.15
N ILE A 64 -5.54 5.61 0.87
CA ILE A 64 -5.80 4.95 2.16
C ILE A 64 -5.91 6.03 3.24
N ASP A 65 -7.07 6.10 3.87
CA ASP A 65 -7.36 7.08 4.90
C ASP A 65 -7.44 6.42 6.28
N LEU A 66 -7.03 7.18 7.30
CA LEU A 66 -7.19 6.83 8.71
C LEU A 66 -8.53 7.39 9.21
N LEU A 67 -9.45 6.49 9.55
CA LEU A 67 -10.76 6.83 10.09
C LEU A 67 -10.64 7.34 11.54
N PRO A 68 -11.63 8.10 12.05
CA PRO A 68 -11.62 8.58 13.45
C PRO A 68 -11.53 7.47 14.49
N ASN A 69 -11.99 6.26 14.16
CA ASN A 69 -11.90 5.08 15.03
C ASN A 69 -10.53 4.36 14.98
N GLY A 70 -9.53 4.96 14.33
CA GLY A 70 -8.17 4.43 14.21
C GLY A 70 -7.99 3.31 13.18
N LYS A 71 -9.02 2.99 12.38
CA LYS A 71 -8.93 1.98 11.31
C LYS A 71 -8.52 2.60 9.98
N PHE A 72 -7.90 1.81 9.12
CA PHE A 72 -7.50 2.18 7.77
C PHE A 72 -8.48 1.63 6.75
N HIS A 73 -8.84 2.42 5.75
CA HIS A 73 -9.66 1.93 4.63
C HIS A 73 -9.16 2.53 3.32
N VAL A 74 -9.41 1.83 2.22
CA VAL A 74 -9.25 2.40 0.88
C VAL A 74 -10.46 3.27 0.58
N VAL A 75 -10.24 4.51 0.14
CA VAL A 75 -11.31 5.45 -0.21
C VAL A 75 -12.17 4.86 -1.33
N GLY A 76 -13.49 4.85 -1.13
CA GLY A 76 -14.45 4.24 -2.04
C GLY A 76 -14.76 2.77 -1.76
N GLU A 77 -14.02 2.13 -0.84
CA GLU A 77 -14.27 0.76 -0.40
C GLU A 77 -14.99 0.73 0.95
N THR A 78 -15.80 -0.30 1.18
CA THR A 78 -16.58 -0.45 2.43
C THR A 78 -15.76 -1.08 3.57
N LYS A 79 -14.65 -1.75 3.24
CA LYS A 79 -13.87 -2.54 4.20
C LYS A 79 -12.81 -1.69 4.91
N ALA A 80 -12.88 -1.70 6.24
CA ALA A 80 -11.87 -1.09 7.10
C ALA A 80 -11.02 -2.15 7.82
N HIS A 81 -9.76 -1.82 8.06
CA HIS A 81 -8.72 -2.68 8.61
C HIS A 81 -8.11 -2.07 9.87
N ARG A 82 -7.74 -2.89 10.86
CA ARG A 82 -7.23 -2.37 12.14
C ARG A 82 -5.84 -1.74 12.04
N ASN A 83 -5.07 -2.11 11.02
CA ASN A 83 -3.74 -1.56 10.73
C ASN A 83 -3.37 -1.82 9.26
N LEU A 84 -2.33 -1.14 8.76
CA LEU A 84 -1.86 -1.31 7.37
C LEU A 84 -1.49 -2.75 7.03
N HIS A 85 -0.94 -3.52 7.98
CA HIS A 85 -0.57 -4.92 7.72
C HIS A 85 -1.79 -5.79 7.41
N GLN A 86 -2.92 -5.59 8.10
CA GLN A 86 -4.17 -6.28 7.79
C GLN A 86 -4.78 -5.83 6.46
N LEU A 87 -4.63 -4.55 6.09
CA LEU A 87 -5.04 -4.04 4.78
C LEU A 87 -4.22 -4.71 3.67
N VAL A 88 -2.90 -4.72 3.81
CA VAL A 88 -1.98 -5.38 2.88
C VAL A 88 -2.32 -6.86 2.73
N LYS A 89 -2.48 -7.59 3.83
CA LYS A 89 -2.84 -9.02 3.80
C LYS A 89 -4.16 -9.28 3.09
N TYR A 90 -5.11 -8.34 3.15
CA TYR A 90 -6.36 -8.44 2.41
C TYR A 90 -6.12 -8.24 0.90
N TYR A 91 -5.43 -7.17 0.50
CA TYR A 91 -5.15 -6.90 -0.92
C TYR A 91 -4.14 -7.87 -1.55
N GLN A 92 -3.30 -8.54 -0.77
CA GLN A 92 -2.51 -9.68 -1.24
C GLN A 92 -3.38 -10.85 -1.70
N LYS A 93 -4.51 -11.11 -1.01
CA LYS A 93 -5.45 -12.15 -1.39
C LYS A 93 -6.29 -11.72 -2.59
N VAL A 94 -6.86 -10.51 -2.52
CA VAL A 94 -7.70 -9.96 -3.60
C VAL A 94 -6.92 -9.75 -4.90
N SER A 95 -5.63 -9.35 -4.82
CA SER A 95 -4.80 -9.20 -6.02
C SER A 95 -4.46 -10.52 -6.71
N GLN A 96 -4.62 -11.67 -6.06
CA GLN A 96 -4.57 -12.96 -6.76
C GLN A 96 -5.85 -13.24 -7.54
N GLU A 97 -7.00 -12.79 -7.03
CA GLU A 97 -8.30 -12.94 -7.70
C GLU A 97 -8.43 -12.00 -8.92
N MET A 98 -7.92 -10.77 -8.80
CA MET A 98 -7.90 -9.77 -9.88
C MET A 98 -6.85 -10.01 -10.98
N ARG A 99 -6.07 -11.09 -10.90
CA ARG A 99 -5.14 -11.53 -11.97
C ARG A 99 -5.82 -12.37 -13.05
N SER A 100 -7.07 -12.77 -12.82
CA SER A 100 -7.95 -13.54 -13.73
C SER A 100 -8.77 -12.60 -14.61
#